data_AF-A0AAV8ERL8-F1
#
_entry.id   AF-A0AAV8ERL8-F1
#
_cell.length_a   1.000
_cell.length_b   1.000
_cell.length_c   1.000
_cell.angle_alpha   90.00
_cell.angle_beta   90.00
_cell.angle_gamma   90.00
#
_symmetry.space_group_name_H-M   'P 1'
#
loop_
_entity.id
_entity.type
_entity.pdbx_description
1 polymer ?
#
loop_
_entity_poly.entity_id
_entity_poly.type
_entity_poly.pdbx_seq_one_letter_code
_entity_poly.pdbx_strand_id
1 'polypeptide(L)'
;MCKGVVIERIKKSMLKEGKQRIIYLGDGKGDYCPSLKLSERDQMMPRRNYPVWDLICSKQHVLSAQIHDWADAEELERVLLRLVNSNSTSVQLISTDATCHAAVPVTTHEPLLKVLNVTN
;
A
#
# COMPACT_ATOMS: atom_id res chain seq x y z
N MET A 1 -11.99 -14.38 -7.63
CA MET A 1 -10.68 -15.04 -7.41
C MET A 1 -10.08 -14.55 -6.09
N CYS A 2 -9.67 -15.44 -5.19
CA CYS A 2 -9.09 -15.04 -3.90
C CYS A 2 -7.57 -14.90 -4.02
N LYS A 3 -7.06 -13.65 -4.07
CA LYS A 3 -5.63 -13.35 -4.15
C LYS A 3 -4.85 -13.91 -2.93
N GLY A 4 -5.48 -13.98 -1.75
CA GLY A 4 -4.86 -14.55 -0.55
C GLY A 4 -4.46 -16.03 -0.70
N VAL A 5 -5.32 -16.85 -1.31
CA VAL A 5 -5.04 -18.27 -1.58
C VAL A 5 -3.88 -18.40 -2.59
N VAL A 6 -3.81 -17.50 -3.57
CA VAL A 6 -2.70 -17.47 -4.54
C VAL A 6 -1.37 -17.17 -3.84
N ILE A 7 -1.33 -16.17 -2.95
CA ILE A 7 -0.13 -15.85 -2.17
C ILE A 7 0.31 -17.02 -1.30
N GLU A 8 -0.60 -17.69 -0.60
CA GLU A 8 -0.26 -18.87 0.20
C GLU A 8 0.32 -20.01 -0.66
N ARG A 9 -0.21 -20.22 -1.87
CA ARG A 9 0.32 -21.21 -2.82
C ARG A 9 1.72 -20.85 -3.28
N ILE A 10 1.97 -19.58 -3.62
CA ILE A 10 3.30 -19.08 -4.00
C ILE A 10 4.29 -19.28 -2.85
N LYS A 11 3.93 -18.89 -1.62
CA LYS A 11 4.77 -19.09 -0.42
C LYS A 11 5.16 -20.55 -0.24
N LYS A 12 4.19 -21.48 -0.38
CA LYS A 12 4.45 -22.93 -0.29
C LYS A 12 5.43 -23.43 -1.36
N SER A 13 5.38 -22.89 -2.58
CA SER A 13 6.33 -23.23 -3.64
C SER A 13 7.72 -22.65 -3.37
N MET A 14 7.80 -21.37 -2.96
CA MET A 14 9.07 -20.68 -2.71
C MET A 14 9.87 -21.29 -1.54
N LEU A 15 9.19 -21.79 -0.50
CA LEU A 15 9.83 -22.48 0.62
C LEU A 15 10.64 -23.71 0.17
N LYS A 16 10.21 -24.39 -0.90
CA LYS A 16 10.94 -25.55 -1.46
C LYS A 16 12.20 -25.13 -2.24
N GLU A 17 12.22 -23.91 -2.74
CA GLU A 17 13.29 -23.35 -3.58
C GLU A 17 14.29 -22.49 -2.79
N GLY A 18 14.13 -22.39 -1.46
CA GLY A 18 14.99 -21.54 -0.62
C GLY A 18 14.80 -20.03 -0.87
N LYS A 19 13.76 -19.61 -1.61
CA LYS A 19 13.44 -18.20 -1.84
C LYS A 19 12.66 -17.64 -0.65
N GLN A 20 13.04 -16.46 -0.16
CA GLN A 20 12.63 -16.02 1.16
C GLN A 20 11.77 -14.75 1.21
N ARG A 21 11.57 -14.01 0.13
CA ARG A 21 10.90 -12.68 0.21
C ARG A 21 9.91 -12.44 -0.91
N ILE A 22 8.72 -11.97 -0.55
CA ILE A 22 7.67 -11.49 -1.47
C ILE A 22 7.64 -9.96 -1.41
N ILE A 23 7.55 -9.32 -2.58
CA ILE A 23 7.18 -7.91 -2.72
C ILE A 23 5.81 -7.89 -3.39
N TYR A 24 4.80 -7.42 -2.68
CA TYR A 24 3.41 -7.40 -3.15
C TYR A 24 2.99 -5.96 -3.48
N LEU A 25 2.51 -5.73 -4.70
CA LEU A 25 1.99 -4.43 -5.14
C LEU A 25 0.47 -4.48 -5.19
N GLY A 26 -0.20 -3.43 -4.73
CA GLY A 26 -1.66 -3.34 -4.82
C GLY A 26 -2.17 -1.92 -4.69
N ASP A 27 -3.37 -1.69 -5.20
CA ASP A 27 -4.08 -0.41 -5.17
C ASP A 27 -5.54 -0.59 -4.70
N GLY A 28 -6.19 -1.69 -5.06
CA GLY A 28 -7.61 -1.94 -4.75
C GLY A 28 -7.90 -2.52 -3.36
N LYS A 29 -9.15 -2.39 -2.91
CA LYS A 29 -9.61 -2.99 -1.63
C LYS A 29 -9.34 -4.49 -1.54
N GLY A 30 -9.42 -5.20 -2.67
CA GLY A 30 -9.17 -6.63 -2.76
C GLY A 30 -7.72 -7.04 -2.48
N ASP A 31 -6.80 -6.08 -2.40
CA ASP A 31 -5.39 -6.29 -2.10
C ASP A 31 -5.08 -6.24 -0.61
N TYR A 32 -5.99 -5.76 0.24
CA TYR A 32 -5.79 -5.75 1.69
C TYR A 32 -5.72 -7.16 2.29
N CYS A 33 -6.64 -8.05 1.90
CA CYS A 33 -6.68 -9.42 2.40
C CYS A 33 -5.40 -10.23 2.13
N PRO A 34 -4.83 -10.26 0.90
CA PRO A 34 -3.55 -10.93 0.67
C PRO A 34 -2.38 -10.27 1.42
N SER A 35 -2.41 -8.95 1.70
CA SER A 35 -1.38 -8.30 2.52
C SER A 35 -1.31 -8.88 3.94
N LEU A 36 -2.42 -9.33 4.51
CA LEU A 36 -2.46 -9.99 5.83
C LEU A 36 -1.77 -11.37 5.84
N LYS A 37 -1.48 -11.94 4.67
CA LYS A 37 -0.79 -13.23 4.52
C LYS A 37 0.72 -13.08 4.36
N LEU A 38 1.20 -11.85 4.27
CA LEU A 38 2.61 -11.51 4.21
C LEU A 38 3.24 -11.62 5.61
N SER A 39 4.54 -11.91 5.65
CA SER A 39 5.35 -12.02 6.88
C SER A 39 6.27 -10.82 7.04
N GLU A 40 6.97 -10.71 8.16
CA GLU A 40 7.85 -9.58 8.50
C GLU A 40 9.00 -9.35 7.51
N ARG A 41 9.44 -10.43 6.83
CA ARG A 41 10.44 -10.38 5.76
C ARG A 41 9.88 -9.91 4.41
N ASP A 42 8.56 -9.97 4.24
CA ASP A 42 7.89 -9.59 3.01
C ASP A 42 7.61 -8.08 2.99
N GLN A 43 7.27 -7.56 1.81
CA GLN A 43 7.05 -6.13 1.59
C GLN A 43 5.68 -5.91 0.95
N MET A 44 4.94 -4.94 1.45
CA MET A 44 3.67 -4.48 0.89
C MET A 44 3.88 -3.10 0.28
N MET A 45 3.52 -2.94 -0.98
CA MET A 45 3.64 -1.69 -1.73
C MET A 45 2.25 -1.15 -2.14
N PRO A 46 1.55 -0.45 -1.22
CA PRO A 46 0.24 0.11 -1.51
C PRO A 46 0.33 1.40 -2.32
N ARG A 47 -0.53 1.54 -3.33
CA ARG A 47 -0.64 2.81 -4.05
C ARG A 47 -1.32 3.87 -3.20
N ARG A 48 -0.65 5.01 -2.97
CA ARG A 48 -1.21 6.16 -2.23
C ARG A 48 -2.46 6.70 -2.92
N ASN A 49 -3.42 7.14 -2.11
CA ASN A 49 -4.71 7.68 -2.56
C ASN A 49 -5.61 6.65 -3.27
N TYR A 50 -5.33 5.35 -3.08
CA TYR A 50 -6.18 4.26 -3.54
C TYR A 50 -6.69 3.42 -2.37
N PRO A 51 -7.78 2.66 -2.53
CA PRO A 51 -8.49 2.08 -1.40
C PRO A 51 -7.67 1.14 -0.50
N VAL A 52 -6.62 0.49 -1.01
CA VAL A 52 -5.75 -0.36 -0.18
C VAL A 52 -4.93 0.47 0.81
N TRP A 53 -4.51 1.68 0.43
CA TRP A 53 -3.73 2.59 1.27
C TRP A 53 -4.56 3.00 2.49
N ASP A 54 -5.80 3.43 2.28
CA ASP A 54 -6.70 3.84 3.36
C ASP A 54 -6.97 2.68 4.35
N LEU A 55 -7.11 1.45 3.83
CA LEU A 55 -7.31 0.26 4.65
C LEU A 55 -6.08 -0.11 5.47
N ILE A 56 -4.89 0.04 4.89
CA ILE A 56 -3.63 -0.20 5.60
C ILE A 56 -3.43 0.86 6.67
N CYS A 57 -3.62 2.14 6.35
CA CYS A 57 -3.47 3.23 7.30
C CYS A 57 -4.46 3.17 8.46
N SER A 58 -5.69 2.72 8.21
CA SER A 58 -6.69 2.54 9.28
C SER A 58 -6.43 1.31 10.18
N LYS A 59 -5.67 0.32 9.72
CA LYS A 59 -5.48 -0.98 10.41
C LYS A 59 -4.03 -1.46 10.38
N GLN A 60 -3.08 -0.52 10.50
CA GLN A 60 -1.67 -0.79 10.25
C GLN A 60 -1.09 -1.87 11.18
N HIS A 61 -1.52 -1.90 12.45
CA HIS A 61 -1.06 -2.86 13.46
C HIS A 61 -1.37 -4.34 13.14
N VAL A 62 -2.21 -4.61 12.15
CA VAL A 62 -2.58 -5.98 11.75
C VAL A 62 -1.61 -6.55 10.70
N LEU A 63 -0.85 -5.69 10.02
CA LEU A 63 0.07 -6.13 8.96
C LEU A 63 1.45 -6.43 9.54
N SER A 64 1.96 -7.63 9.28
CA SER A 64 3.34 -8.00 9.64
C SER A 64 4.38 -7.49 8.65
N ALA A 65 4.02 -7.30 7.37
CA ALA A 65 4.95 -6.90 6.33
C ALA A 65 5.38 -5.42 6.43
N GLN A 66 6.57 -5.11 5.93
CA GLN A 66 7.03 -3.73 5.80
C GLN A 66 6.26 -3.02 4.68
N ILE A 67 5.81 -1.79 4.95
CA ILE A 67 4.96 -1.02 4.05
C ILE A 67 5.81 0.03 3.32
N HIS A 68 5.73 0.08 2.00
CA HIS A 68 6.42 1.06 1.15
C HIS A 68 5.47 1.58 0.07
N ASP A 69 4.92 2.75 0.29
CA ASP A 69 3.93 3.34 -0.60
C ASP A 69 4.53 3.97 -1.86
N TRP A 70 3.68 4.24 -2.85
CA TRP A 70 4.02 4.90 -4.11
C TRP A 70 2.81 5.65 -4.67
N ALA A 71 3.02 6.79 -5.32
CA ALA A 71 1.93 7.57 -5.93
C ALA A 71 1.85 7.37 -7.46
N ASP A 72 3.00 7.32 -8.12
CA ASP A 72 3.15 7.27 -9.57
C ASP A 72 4.21 6.24 -10.02
N ALA A 73 4.43 6.15 -11.32
CA ALA A 73 5.33 5.16 -11.91
C ALA A 73 6.81 5.41 -11.55
N GLU A 74 7.23 6.67 -11.45
CA GLU A 74 8.62 7.03 -11.12
C GLU A 74 8.95 6.64 -9.67
N GLU A 75 8.05 6.95 -8.75
CA GLU A 75 8.20 6.51 -7.37
C GLU A 75 8.13 5.00 -7.22
N LEU A 76 7.21 4.35 -7.95
CA LEU A 76 7.09 2.89 -7.94
C LEU A 76 8.41 2.24 -8.36
N GLU A 77 9.01 2.71 -9.46
CA GLU A 77 10.30 2.24 -9.96
C GLU A 77 11.39 2.44 -8.89
N ARG A 78 11.53 3.65 -8.36
CA ARG A 78 12.54 4.00 -7.36
C ARG A 78 12.44 3.11 -6.11
N VAL A 79 11.23 2.94 -5.58
CA VAL A 79 11.00 2.13 -4.37
C VAL A 79 11.25 0.65 -4.68
N LEU A 80 10.73 0.12 -5.79
CA LEU A 80 10.89 -1.27 -6.16
C LEU A 80 12.37 -1.64 -6.38
N LEU A 81 13.11 -0.83 -7.13
CA LEU A 81 14.54 -1.04 -7.36
C LEU A 81 15.32 -1.04 -6.05
N ARG A 82 15.02 -0.09 -5.15
CA ARG A 82 15.61 -0.07 -3.80
C ARG A 82 15.35 -1.39 -3.08
N LEU A 83 14.10 -1.84 -3.02
CA LEU A 83 13.73 -3.06 -2.29
C LEU A 83 14.39 -4.32 -2.87
N VAL A 84 14.49 -4.43 -4.19
CA VAL A 84 15.15 -5.57 -4.86
C VAL A 84 16.65 -5.57 -4.56
N ASN A 85 17.29 -4.40 -4.58
CA ASN A 85 18.74 -4.26 -4.37
C ASN A 85 19.15 -4.31 -2.88
N SER A 86 18.23 -4.01 -1.95
CA SER A 86 18.49 -4.07 -0.50
C SER A 86 18.85 -5.48 0.03
N ASN A 87 18.73 -6.53 -0.78
CA ASN A 87 19.15 -7.88 -0.40
C ASN A 87 20.69 -8.10 -0.46
N SER A 88 21.47 -7.06 -0.83
CA SER A 88 22.91 -7.17 -1.14
C SER A 88 23.85 -6.66 -0.04
N THR A 89 23.34 -5.92 0.95
CA THR A 89 24.20 -5.23 1.92
C THR A 89 23.53 -5.16 3.28
N SER A 90 24.16 -5.78 4.28
CA SER A 90 23.85 -5.54 5.68
C SER A 90 24.02 -4.05 6.01
N VAL A 91 23.02 -3.50 6.70
CA VAL A 91 22.98 -2.17 7.35
C VAL A 91 22.65 -0.98 6.44
N GLN A 92 21.40 -0.52 6.48
CA GLN A 92 21.01 0.68 7.23
C GLN A 92 19.47 0.76 7.32
N LEU A 93 18.95 0.91 8.53
CA LEU A 93 17.58 1.31 8.80
C LEU A 93 17.37 2.69 8.19
N ILE A 94 16.85 2.75 6.96
CA ILE A 94 16.29 3.98 6.44
C ILE A 94 14.80 3.87 6.70
N SER A 95 14.36 4.48 7.80
CA SER A 95 12.94 4.76 8.02
C SER A 95 12.52 5.68 6.89
N THR A 96 11.99 5.13 5.80
CA THR A 96 11.00 5.87 5.06
C THR A 96 9.75 5.77 5.91
N ASP A 97 9.50 6.81 6.70
CA ASP A 97 8.23 6.97 7.36
C ASP A 97 7.17 6.94 6.25
N ALA A 98 6.54 5.77 6.07
CA ALA A 98 5.30 5.64 5.33
C ALA A 98 4.25 6.33 6.20
N THR A 99 4.30 7.66 6.23
CA THR A 99 3.43 8.42 7.11
C THR A 99 2.06 8.38 6.49
N CYS A 100 1.20 7.55 7.08
CA CYS A 100 -0.24 7.61 6.94
C CYS A 100 -0.73 8.97 7.47
N HIS A 101 -0.47 10.05 6.73
CA HIS A 101 -1.16 11.30 6.97
C HIS A 101 -2.62 11.04 6.59
N ALA A 102 -3.49 11.01 7.61
CA ALA A 102 -4.91 11.06 7.38
C ALA A 102 -5.20 12.25 6.46
N ALA A 103 -5.97 12.02 5.39
CA ALA A 103 -6.51 13.10 4.59
C ALA A 103 -7.22 14.08 5.54
N VAL A 104 -6.74 15.32 5.60
CA VAL A 104 -7.41 16.40 6.31
C VAL A 104 -8.85 16.44 5.79
N PRO A 105 -9.88 16.50 6.66
CA PRO A 105 -11.23 16.65 6.17
C PRO A 105 -11.30 17.95 5.39
N VAL A 106 -11.52 17.86 4.08
CA VAL A 106 -11.91 19.01 3.26
C VAL A 106 -13.22 19.50 3.86
N THR A 107 -13.15 20.59 4.61
CA THR A 107 -14.30 21.37 5.05
C THR A 107 -15.09 21.74 3.79
N THR A 108 -16.23 21.09 3.61
CA THR A 108 -17.25 21.48 2.64
C THR A 108 -17.69 22.90 2.97
N HIS A 109 -17.13 23.87 2.25
CA HIS A 109 -17.71 25.20 2.26
C HIS A 109 -19.01 25.15 1.45
N GLU A 110 -20.07 25.64 2.09
CA GLU A 110 -21.45 25.74 1.60
C GLU A 110 -21.56 26.21 0.14
N PRO A 111 -22.46 25.63 -0.68
CA PRO A 111 -22.82 26.21 -1.96
C PRO A 111 -23.83 27.34 -1.73
N LEU A 112 -23.36 28.59 -1.87
CA LEU A 112 -24.21 29.78 -1.84
C LEU A 112 -25.07 29.82 -3.11
N LEU A 113 -26.26 29.22 -3.06
CA LEU A 113 -27.29 29.41 -4.07
C LEU A 113 -27.86 30.82 -3.94
N LYS A 114 -27.52 31.70 -4.89
CA LYS A 114 -28.32 32.89 -5.21
C LYS A 114 -28.94 32.70 -6.59
N VAL A 115 -30.16 32.19 -6.61
CA VAL A 115 -31.05 32.26 -7.77
C VAL A 115 -31.68 33.64 -7.78
N LEU A 116 -31.51 34.39 -8.87
CA LEU A 116 -32.19 35.66 -9.10
C LEU A 116 -33.61 35.38 -9.61
N ASN A 117 -34.60 35.93 -8.93
CA ASN A 117 -35.99 35.91 -9.40
C ASN A 117 -36.16 36.99 -10.49
N VAL A 118 -36.65 36.57 -11.67
CA VAL A 118 -37.11 37.48 -12.73
C VAL A 118 -38.61 37.69 -12.52
N THR A 119 -39.04 38.92 -12.27
CA THR A 119 -40.46 39.31 -12.29
C THR A 119 -40.88 39.61 -13.73
N ASN A 120 -42.01 39.04 -14.15
CA ASN A 120 -42.78 39.49 -15.32
C ASN A 120 -43.59 40.75 -14.98
#